data_AF-A0A915M9Z3-F1
#
_entry.id   AF-A0A915M9Z3-F1
#
_cell.length_a   1.000
_cell.length_b   1.000
_cell.length_c   1.000
_cell.angle_alpha   90.00
_cell.angle_beta   90.00
_cell.angle_gamma   90.00
#
_symmetry.space_group_name_H-M   'P 1'
#
loop_
_entity.id
_entity.type
_entity.pdbx_description
1 polymer ?
#
loop_
_entity_poly.entity_id
_entity_poly.type
_entity_poly.pdbx_seq_one_letter_code
_entity_poly.pdbx_strand_id
1 'polypeptide(L)'
;MCSRVNVVGVRILDNPSKPTDPFKLEITFELFENIKEEVEWELVFVATDGKEEHDQVLDSVVIGQVREGRHKFDFEAPAPQLQNLRPEDFMDVTLLLLKCKYRDQLFMKIGWFITHTYIDAELIENPPPRPIIEKLQRTVVTEDVRVTTYPIKWDEDLNNGTVAEDENEAMIDEDNDLDGINGDGDNSIQQSQGDQVPPVGTDL
;
A
#
# COMPACT_ATOMS: atom_id res chain seq x y z
N MET A 1 -6.86 -7.12 -13.34
CA MET A 1 -6.19 -8.24 -12.62
C MET A 1 -6.76 -8.30 -11.22
N CYS A 2 -7.23 -9.48 -10.79
CA CYS A 2 -7.76 -9.69 -9.44
C CYS A 2 -6.61 -9.83 -8.44
N SER A 3 -6.85 -9.49 -7.17
CA SER A 3 -5.87 -9.71 -6.09
C SER A 3 -5.54 -11.21 -5.97
N ARG A 4 -4.26 -11.57 -5.86
CA ARG A 4 -3.82 -12.98 -5.65
C ARG A 4 -3.98 -13.42 -4.20
N VAL A 5 -3.91 -12.46 -3.30
CA VAL A 5 -4.09 -12.64 -1.86
C VAL A 5 -5.45 -12.05 -1.47
N ASN A 6 -6.25 -12.82 -0.74
CA ASN A 6 -7.47 -12.36 -0.12
C ASN A 6 -7.43 -12.58 1.38
N VAL A 7 -7.59 -11.54 2.18
CA VAL A 7 -7.71 -11.70 3.64
C VAL A 7 -9.15 -12.07 3.95
N VAL A 8 -9.35 -13.31 4.42
CA VAL A 8 -10.68 -13.85 4.74
C VAL A 8 -11.18 -13.29 6.07
N GLY A 9 -10.28 -13.11 7.04
CA GLY A 9 -10.63 -12.54 8.33
C GLY A 9 -9.42 -12.32 9.21
N VAL A 10 -9.54 -11.32 10.08
CA VAL A 10 -8.55 -11.00 11.10
C VAL A 10 -9.29 -10.92 12.43
N ARG A 11 -8.90 -11.76 13.38
CA ARG A 11 -9.49 -11.79 14.72
C ARG A 11 -8.51 -11.17 15.71
N ILE A 12 -8.91 -10.08 16.34
CA ILE A 12 -8.16 -9.48 17.44
C ILE A 12 -8.39 -10.36 18.69
N LEU A 13 -7.30 -10.88 19.25
CA LEU A 13 -7.30 -11.66 20.48
C LEU A 13 -7.03 -10.75 21.67
N ASP A 14 -7.38 -11.19 22.89
CA ASP A 14 -7.16 -10.44 24.13
C ASP A 14 -7.68 -8.98 24.08
N ASN A 15 -8.93 -8.82 23.62
CA ASN A 15 -9.61 -7.53 23.51
C ASN A 15 -10.89 -7.52 24.37
N PRO A 16 -11.06 -6.57 25.31
CA PRO A 16 -10.15 -5.46 25.64
C PRO A 16 -8.90 -5.88 26.45
N SER A 17 -7.84 -5.07 26.42
CA SER A 17 -6.55 -5.30 27.10
C SER A 17 -5.96 -4.01 27.68
N LYS A 18 -4.81 -4.07 28.37
CA LYS A 18 -4.12 -2.85 28.84
C LYS A 18 -3.41 -2.16 27.66
N PRO A 19 -3.20 -0.82 27.72
CA PRO A 19 -2.44 -0.10 26.70
C PRO A 19 -1.03 -0.65 26.45
N THR A 20 -0.41 -1.23 27.49
CA THR A 20 0.95 -1.79 27.47
C THR A 20 1.01 -3.26 27.04
N ASP A 21 -0.13 -3.92 26.88
CA ASP A 21 -0.17 -5.32 26.47
C ASP A 21 0.05 -5.44 24.95
N PRO A 22 0.73 -6.49 24.47
CA PRO A 22 0.94 -6.71 23.04
C PRO A 22 -0.39 -6.90 22.31
N PHE A 23 -0.39 -6.60 21.01
CA PHE A 23 -1.49 -6.98 20.12
C PHE A 23 -1.30 -8.42 19.67
N LYS A 24 -2.39 -9.18 19.65
CA LYS A 24 -2.42 -10.53 19.14
C LYS A 24 -3.54 -10.65 18.12
N LEU A 25 -3.19 -11.08 16.91
CA LEU A 25 -4.10 -11.21 15.79
C LEU A 25 -4.02 -12.64 15.28
N GLU A 26 -5.18 -13.27 15.04
CA GLU A 26 -5.24 -14.49 14.24
C GLU A 26 -5.68 -14.09 12.83
N ILE A 27 -4.78 -14.22 11.87
CA ILE A 27 -5.00 -13.81 10.48
C ILE A 27 -5.30 -15.05 9.65
N THR A 28 -6.43 -15.03 8.94
CA THR A 28 -6.80 -16.05 7.95
C THR A 28 -6.84 -15.42 6.57
N PHE A 29 -6.07 -15.96 5.64
CA PHE A 29 -6.02 -15.49 4.26
C PHE A 29 -6.09 -16.65 3.27
N GLU A 30 -6.40 -16.34 2.03
CA GLU A 30 -6.51 -17.28 0.92
C GLU A 30 -5.65 -16.78 -0.23
N LEU A 31 -4.92 -17.72 -0.82
CA LEU A 31 -4.14 -17.52 -2.03
C LEU A 31 -4.83 -18.23 -3.18
N PHE A 32 -5.11 -17.51 -4.25
CA PHE A 32 -5.73 -18.09 -5.45
C PHE A 32 -4.72 -18.76 -6.39
N GLU A 33 -3.43 -18.52 -6.17
CA GLU A 33 -2.33 -19.13 -6.90
C GLU A 33 -1.08 -19.17 -6.01
N ASN A 34 -0.09 -19.97 -6.40
CA ASN A 34 1.19 -20.02 -5.69
C ASN A 34 1.93 -18.68 -5.84
N ILE A 35 2.27 -18.06 -4.72
CA ILE A 35 3.05 -16.81 -4.74
C ILE A 35 4.54 -17.15 -4.68
N LYS A 36 5.31 -16.57 -5.62
CA LYS A 36 6.75 -16.80 -5.76
C LYS A 36 7.56 -16.06 -4.71
N GLU A 37 7.12 -14.85 -4.38
CA GLU A 37 7.79 -13.97 -3.43
C GLU A 37 7.02 -13.87 -2.11
N GLU A 38 7.55 -13.05 -1.22
CA GLU A 38 7.04 -12.91 0.13
C GLU A 38 5.91 -11.87 0.19
N VAL A 39 4.89 -12.18 1.01
CA VAL A 39 3.86 -11.23 1.43
C VAL A 39 4.26 -10.71 2.80
N GLU A 40 4.41 -9.39 2.89
CA GLU A 40 4.72 -8.70 4.15
C GLU A 40 3.41 -8.22 4.81
N TRP A 41 3.32 -8.43 6.12
CA TRP A 41 2.22 -8.01 6.97
C TRP A 41 2.78 -7.12 8.07
N GLU A 42 2.48 -5.83 7.99
CA GLU A 42 3.00 -4.79 8.88
C GLU A 42 1.87 -4.26 9.75
N LEU A 43 2.00 -4.35 11.07
CA LEU A 43 1.05 -3.79 12.02
C LEU A 43 1.52 -2.40 12.46
N VAL A 44 0.67 -1.39 12.26
CA VAL A 44 1.01 0.02 12.48
C VAL A 44 -0.01 0.65 13.43
N PHE A 45 0.49 1.32 14.46
CA PHE A 45 -0.30 2.17 15.34
C PHE A 45 -0.20 3.63 14.86
N VAL A 46 -1.33 4.24 14.56
CA VAL A 46 -1.37 5.58 13.95
C VAL A 46 -1.31 6.66 15.04
N ALA A 47 -0.52 7.70 14.81
CA ALA A 47 -0.54 8.86 15.69
C ALA A 47 -1.80 9.70 15.46
N THR A 48 -2.36 10.28 16.52
CA THR A 48 -3.60 11.08 16.45
C THR A 48 -3.38 12.49 15.87
N ASP A 49 -2.12 12.91 15.69
CA ASP A 49 -1.79 14.25 15.18
C ASP A 49 -1.87 14.36 13.64
N GLY A 50 -2.22 13.26 12.97
CA GLY A 50 -2.40 13.20 11.52
C GLY A 50 -1.11 13.16 10.73
N LYS A 51 0.03 12.97 11.38
CA LYS A 51 1.33 12.89 10.72
C LYS A 51 1.84 11.45 10.67
N GLU A 52 1.98 10.92 9.46
CA GLU A 52 2.48 9.55 9.25
C GLU A 52 3.91 9.34 9.79
N GLU A 53 4.70 10.41 9.94
CA GLU A 53 6.05 10.35 10.52
C GLU A 53 6.08 9.93 12.00
N HIS A 54 4.94 10.04 12.68
CA HIS A 54 4.77 9.63 14.07
C HIS A 54 4.05 8.28 14.21
N ASP A 55 3.60 7.70 13.08
CA ASP A 55 3.04 6.35 13.08
C ASP A 55 4.11 5.35 13.50
N GLN A 56 3.72 4.41 14.36
CA GLN A 56 4.62 3.42 14.91
C GLN A 56 4.36 2.09 14.23
N VAL A 57 5.33 1.60 13.45
CA VAL A 57 5.35 0.19 13.03
C VAL A 57 5.65 -0.64 14.27
N LEU A 58 4.67 -1.43 14.70
CA LEU A 58 4.77 -2.25 15.90
C LEU A 58 5.58 -3.51 15.63
N ASP A 59 5.26 -4.20 14.53
CA ASP A 59 6.01 -5.34 14.03
C ASP A 59 5.69 -5.59 12.55
N SER A 60 6.54 -6.38 11.90
CA SER A 60 6.35 -6.87 10.54
C SER A 60 6.65 -8.36 10.45
N VAL A 61 5.78 -9.11 9.79
CA VAL A 61 5.99 -10.53 9.51
C VAL A 61 5.90 -10.80 8.02
N VAL A 62 6.81 -11.63 7.55
CA VAL A 62 7.00 -11.92 6.14
C VAL A 62 6.70 -13.39 5.92
N ILE A 63 5.81 -13.69 4.96
CA ILE A 63 5.39 -15.05 4.65
C ILE A 63 5.64 -15.31 3.16
N GLY A 64 6.62 -16.16 2.86
CA GLY A 64 7.01 -16.56 1.51
C GLY A 64 6.68 -17.99 1.15
N GLN A 65 6.77 -18.28 -0.16
CA GLN A 65 6.70 -19.64 -0.72
C GLN A 65 5.44 -20.41 -0.33
N VAL A 66 4.32 -19.70 -0.29
CA VAL A 66 3.04 -20.26 0.14
C VAL A 66 2.28 -20.80 -1.07
N ARG A 67 1.78 -22.03 -0.93
CA ARG A 67 0.94 -22.66 -1.95
C ARG A 67 -0.46 -22.04 -1.99
N GLU A 68 -1.13 -22.19 -3.11
CA GLU A 68 -2.56 -21.88 -3.23
C GLU A 68 -3.40 -22.52 -2.11
N GLY A 69 -4.50 -21.87 -1.75
CA GLY A 69 -5.42 -22.30 -0.71
C GLY A 69 -5.46 -21.38 0.50
N ARG A 70 -6.12 -21.87 1.54
CA ARG A 70 -6.41 -21.10 2.76
C ARG A 70 -5.37 -21.35 3.85
N HIS A 71 -4.86 -20.27 4.40
CA HIS A 71 -3.81 -20.25 5.41
C HIS A 71 -4.26 -19.47 6.64
N LYS A 72 -3.67 -19.81 7.78
CA LYS A 72 -3.92 -19.13 9.05
C LYS A 72 -2.65 -19.09 9.88
N PHE A 73 -2.38 -17.94 10.49
CA PHE A 73 -1.27 -17.78 11.41
C PHE A 73 -1.61 -16.78 12.51
N ASP A 74 -0.91 -16.90 13.64
CA ASP A 74 -0.98 -15.96 14.74
C ASP A 74 0.13 -14.91 14.57
N PHE A 75 -0.24 -13.64 14.70
CA PHE A 75 0.66 -12.50 14.64
C PHE A 75 0.61 -11.75 15.97
N GLU A 76 1.72 -11.77 16.70
CA GLU A 76 1.89 -11.02 17.94
C GLU A 76 2.85 -9.84 17.70
N ALA A 77 2.44 -8.64 18.11
CA ALA A 77 3.22 -7.43 17.97
C ALA A 77 3.26 -6.68 19.31
N PRO A 78 4.38 -6.01 19.66
CA PRO A 78 4.51 -5.26 20.90
C PRO A 78 3.52 -4.08 20.94
N ALA A 79 3.23 -3.60 22.15
CA ALA A 79 2.47 -2.37 22.35
C ALA A 79 3.22 -1.15 21.77
N PRO A 80 2.51 -0.08 21.36
CA PRO A 80 3.14 1.17 20.95
C PRO A 80 3.98 1.76 22.08
N GLN A 81 5.03 2.47 21.70
CA GLN A 81 5.87 3.24 22.63
C GLN A 81 5.08 4.47 23.09
N LEU A 82 4.55 4.39 24.31
CA LEU A 82 3.66 5.38 24.89
C LEU A 82 4.33 6.75 25.11
N GLN A 83 5.65 6.78 25.27
CA GLN A 83 6.45 8.00 25.39
C GLN A 83 6.46 8.86 24.13
N ASN A 84 6.12 8.27 22.98
CA ASN A 84 6.04 8.98 21.70
C ASN A 84 4.64 9.58 21.45
N LEU A 85 3.68 9.36 22.36
CA LEU A 85 2.33 9.89 22.28
C LEU A 85 2.18 11.07 23.24
N ARG A 86 1.40 12.09 22.87
CA ARG A 86 1.12 13.19 23.79
C ARG A 86 0.09 12.71 24.82
N PRO A 87 0.18 13.13 26.09
CA PRO A 87 -0.77 12.72 27.12
C PRO A 87 -2.23 12.95 26.74
N GLU A 88 -2.52 14.02 26.01
CA GLU A 88 -3.87 14.38 25.56
C GLU A 88 -4.43 13.38 24.55
N ASP A 89 -3.57 12.75 23.75
CA ASP A 89 -3.95 11.81 22.68
C ASP A 89 -4.45 10.47 23.21
N PHE A 90 -4.12 10.12 24.46
CA PHE A 90 -4.47 8.81 25.02
C PHE A 90 -5.98 8.59 25.12
N MET A 91 -6.73 9.65 25.40
CA MET A 91 -8.19 9.58 25.55
C MET A 91 -8.91 9.71 24.21
N ASP A 92 -8.20 10.09 23.15
CA ASP A 92 -8.75 10.21 21.81
C ASP A 92 -8.86 8.86 21.11
N VAL A 93 -9.67 8.83 20.06
CA VAL A 93 -9.78 7.66 19.17
C VAL A 93 -8.57 7.64 18.25
N THR A 94 -7.90 6.50 18.18
CA THR A 94 -6.78 6.27 17.26
C THR A 94 -7.05 5.08 16.33
N LEU A 95 -6.11 4.76 15.43
CA LEU A 95 -6.23 3.68 14.45
C LEU A 95 -5.12 2.65 14.61
N LEU A 96 -5.51 1.38 14.46
CA LEU A 96 -4.61 0.25 14.21
C LEU A 96 -4.74 -0.16 12.75
N LEU A 97 -3.63 -0.29 12.05
CA LEU A 97 -3.60 -0.65 10.63
C LEU A 97 -2.78 -1.90 10.42
N LEU A 98 -3.38 -2.94 9.84
CA LEU A 98 -2.66 -4.05 9.23
C LEU A 98 -2.47 -3.74 7.75
N LYS A 99 -1.23 -3.47 7.36
CA LYS A 99 -0.82 -3.22 5.98
C LYS A 99 -0.27 -4.52 5.38
N CYS A 100 -0.79 -4.90 4.22
CA CYS A 100 -0.32 -6.06 3.47
C CYS A 100 0.39 -5.58 2.21
N LYS A 101 1.66 -5.95 2.05
CA LYS A 101 2.49 -5.59 0.90
C LYS A 101 2.95 -6.84 0.17
N TYR A 102 3.12 -6.71 -1.13
CA TYR A 102 3.76 -7.71 -1.98
C TYR A 102 4.74 -6.97 -2.89
N ARG A 103 6.02 -7.34 -2.87
CA ARG A 103 7.08 -6.62 -3.60
C ARG A 103 7.11 -5.12 -3.29
N ASP A 104 7.07 -4.78 -2.00
CA ASP A 104 6.98 -3.39 -1.50
C ASP A 104 5.74 -2.60 -1.96
N GLN A 105 4.82 -3.19 -2.72
CA GLN A 105 3.57 -2.57 -3.13
C GLN A 105 2.46 -2.88 -2.14
N LEU A 106 1.97 -1.85 -1.45
CA LEU A 106 0.79 -1.94 -0.59
C LEU A 106 -0.44 -2.31 -1.44
N PHE A 107 -1.03 -3.47 -1.20
CA PHE A 107 -2.23 -3.91 -1.93
C PHE A 107 -3.47 -3.97 -1.04
N MET A 108 -3.31 -4.03 0.29
CA MET A 108 -4.43 -4.04 1.23
C MET A 108 -4.06 -3.35 2.54
N LYS A 109 -5.03 -2.62 3.08
CA LYS A 109 -5.00 -2.01 4.40
C LYS A 109 -6.28 -2.37 5.13
N ILE A 110 -6.15 -2.93 6.34
CA ILE A 110 -7.26 -3.23 7.23
C ILE A 110 -7.08 -2.38 8.49
N GLY A 111 -8.07 -1.56 8.81
CA GLY A 111 -8.02 -0.59 9.89
C GLY A 111 -9.09 -0.83 10.95
N TRP A 112 -8.71 -0.64 12.21
CA TRP A 112 -9.63 -0.63 13.35
C TRP A 112 -9.46 0.65 14.13
N PHE A 113 -10.56 1.14 14.70
CA PHE A 113 -10.49 2.17 15.72
C PHE A 113 -10.04 1.58 17.05
N ILE A 114 -9.19 2.30 17.76
CA ILE A 114 -8.78 2.01 19.14
C ILE A 114 -9.31 3.13 20.02
N THR A 115 -9.87 2.75 21.16
CA THR A 115 -10.22 3.67 22.23
C THR A 115 -9.54 3.26 23.53
N HIS A 116 -9.18 4.24 24.36
CA HIS A 116 -8.74 3.99 25.72
C HIS A 116 -9.73 4.62 26.69
N THR A 117 -10.25 3.82 27.62
CA THR A 117 -11.24 4.27 28.60
C THR A 117 -10.87 3.82 29.99
N TYR A 118 -11.27 4.58 31.00
CA TYR A 118 -11.25 4.10 32.38
C TYR A 118 -12.34 3.06 32.59
N ILE A 119 -12.06 2.11 33.48
CA ILE A 119 -13.03 1.12 33.96
C ILE A 119 -13.56 1.48 35.36
N ASP A 120 -12.81 2.28 36.12
CA ASP A 120 -13.18 2.73 37.47
C ASP A 120 -14.24 3.84 37.38
N ALA A 121 -15.39 3.65 38.01
CA ALA A 121 -16.51 4.61 37.96
C ALA A 121 -16.11 6.03 38.42
N GLU A 122 -15.26 6.15 39.44
CA GLU A 122 -14.78 7.43 39.95
C GLU A 122 -13.95 8.19 38.90
N LEU A 123 -13.11 7.48 38.14
CA LEU A 123 -12.26 8.08 37.09
C LEU A 123 -13.05 8.38 35.81
N ILE A 124 -14.16 7.68 35.58
CA ILE A 124 -15.10 8.00 34.51
C ILE A 124 -15.86 9.28 34.85
N GLU A 125 -16.37 9.41 36.08
CA GLU A 125 -17.14 10.59 36.52
C GLU A 125 -16.25 11.82 36.72
N ASN A 126 -15.03 11.62 37.22
CA ASN A 126 -14.06 12.67 37.51
C ASN A 126 -12.71 12.36 36.84
N PRO A 127 -12.60 12.49 35.51
CA PRO A 127 -11.36 12.17 34.81
C PRO A 127 -10.24 13.15 35.21
N PRO A 128 -9.04 12.64 35.53
CA PRO A 128 -7.91 13.49 35.87
C PRO A 128 -7.45 14.30 34.64
N PRO A 129 -6.89 15.51 34.82
CA PRO A 129 -6.38 16.31 33.71
C PRO A 129 -5.27 15.65 32.88
N ARG A 130 -4.49 14.74 33.50
CA ARG A 130 -3.49 13.92 32.83
C ARG A 130 -3.92 12.45 32.92
N PRO A 131 -3.98 11.73 31.79
CA PRO A 131 -4.39 10.33 31.83
C PRO A 131 -3.44 9.45 32.65
N ILE A 132 -4.03 8.55 33.44
CA ILE A 132 -3.29 7.56 34.23
C ILE A 132 -3.28 6.26 33.42
N ILE A 133 -2.23 6.10 32.61
CA ILE A 133 -2.09 5.01 31.62
C ILE A 133 -2.34 3.63 32.24
N GLU A 134 -1.84 3.37 33.44
CA GLU A 134 -1.96 2.09 34.14
C GLU A 134 -3.40 1.69 34.47
N LYS A 135 -4.32 2.67 34.50
CA LYS A 135 -5.74 2.47 34.79
C LYS A 135 -6.63 2.53 33.55
N LEU A 136 -6.04 2.74 32.37
CA LEU A 136 -6.76 2.69 31.12
C LEU A 136 -6.92 1.26 30.64
N GLN A 137 -8.03 1.02 29.94
CA GLN A 137 -8.28 -0.18 29.19
C GLN A 137 -8.34 0.20 27.70
N ARG A 138 -7.54 -0.47 26.88
CA ARG A 138 -7.53 -0.37 25.43
C ARG A 138 -8.58 -1.30 24.85
N THR A 139 -9.44 -0.76 23.99
CA THR A 139 -10.43 -1.52 23.23
C THR A 139 -10.21 -1.29 21.73
N VAL A 140 -10.06 -2.38 20.98
CA VAL A 140 -10.07 -2.37 19.52
C VAL A 140 -11.50 -2.60 19.05
N VAL A 141 -12.07 -1.68 18.28
CA VAL A 141 -13.46 -1.75 17.79
C VAL A 141 -13.51 -2.69 16.58
N THR A 142 -13.93 -3.93 16.80
CA THR A 142 -13.96 -4.96 15.74
C THR A 142 -15.21 -4.92 14.86
N GLU A 143 -16.25 -4.18 15.27
CA GLU A 143 -17.52 -4.08 14.54
C GLU A 143 -17.49 -3.08 13.37
N ASP A 144 -16.64 -2.05 13.43
CA ASP A 144 -16.44 -1.05 12.37
C ASP A 144 -15.03 -1.17 11.79
N VAL A 145 -14.77 -2.30 11.12
CA VAL A 145 -13.51 -2.54 10.40
C VAL A 145 -13.50 -1.84 9.05
N ARG A 146 -12.42 -1.13 8.73
CA ARG A 146 -12.23 -0.41 7.48
C ARG A 146 -11.25 -1.16 6.59
N VAL A 147 -11.70 -1.61 5.43
CA VAL A 147 -10.84 -2.29 4.45
C VAL A 147 -10.64 -1.39 3.24
N THR A 148 -9.39 -1.21 2.83
CA THR A 148 -9.02 -0.50 1.60
C THR A 148 -8.08 -1.38 0.79
N THR A 149 -8.36 -1.56 -0.49
CA THR A 149 -7.55 -2.35 -1.41
C THR A 149 -6.99 -1.46 -2.52
N TYR A 150 -5.79 -1.79 -2.96
CA TYR A 150 -5.08 -1.07 -4.00
C TYR A 150 -4.68 -2.05 -5.11
N PRO A 151 -4.87 -1.69 -6.39
CA PRO A 151 -4.36 -2.50 -7.48
C PRO A 151 -2.83 -2.43 -7.50
N ILE A 152 -2.18 -3.57 -7.63
CA ILE A 152 -0.71 -3.68 -7.71
C ILE A 152 -0.29 -4.55 -8.90
N LYS A 153 0.98 -4.44 -9.28
CA LYS A 153 1.59 -5.36 -10.26
C LYS A 153 2.00 -6.65 -9.56
N TRP A 154 1.31 -7.75 -9.89
CA TRP A 154 1.56 -9.07 -9.29
C TRP A 154 2.61 -9.88 -10.04
N ASP A 155 2.67 -9.75 -11.36
CA ASP A 155 3.71 -10.35 -12.20
C ASP A 155 4.79 -9.34 -12.52
N GLU A 156 6.02 -9.82 -12.75
CA GLU A 156 6.97 -9.05 -13.55
C GLU A 156 6.39 -9.00 -14.95
N ASP A 157 6.43 -7.84 -15.62
CA ASP A 157 5.98 -7.70 -17.00
C ASP A 157 6.65 -8.82 -17.84
N LEU A 158 5.90 -9.89 -18.16
CA LEU A 158 6.30 -10.92 -19.13
C LEU A 158 6.24 -10.30 -20.53
N ASN A 159 7.05 -9.28 -20.77
CA ASN A 159 7.11 -8.60 -22.05
C ASN A 159 8.56 -8.27 -22.40
N ASN A 160 9.40 -9.31 -22.41
CA ASN A 160 10.68 -9.24 -23.07
C ASN A 160 10.96 -10.57 -23.79
N GLY A 161 10.54 -10.65 -25.06
CA GLY A 161 10.97 -11.70 -25.98
C GLY A 161 9.86 -12.43 -26.75
N THR A 162 9.11 -11.72 -27.60
CA THR A 162 8.74 -12.31 -28.90
C THR A 162 9.43 -11.49 -29.99
N VAL A 163 10.57 -12.04 -30.40
CA VAL A 163 11.29 -11.85 -31.66
C VAL A 163 10.44 -11.20 -32.75
N ALA A 164 10.93 -10.06 -33.25
CA ALA A 164 10.63 -9.59 -34.59
C ALA A 164 11.50 -10.39 -35.56
N GLU A 165 10.92 -11.40 -36.22
CA GLU A 165 11.37 -12.01 -37.49
C GLU A 165 10.09 -12.49 -38.19
N ASP A 166 9.53 -11.69 -39.09
CA ASP A 166 9.75 -11.68 -40.55
C ASP A 166 9.17 -12.90 -41.32
N GLU A 167 8.37 -12.53 -42.32
CA GLU A 167 8.09 -13.22 -43.58
C GLU A 167 7.27 -14.52 -43.61
N ASN A 168 6.03 -14.41 -44.09
CA ASN A 168 5.47 -15.44 -44.98
C ASN A 168 4.55 -14.83 -46.05
N GLU A 169 5.14 -14.74 -47.25
CA GLU A 169 4.58 -15.05 -48.58
C GLU A 169 3.23 -14.45 -49.00
N ALA A 170 3.30 -13.40 -49.82
CA ALA A 170 2.30 -13.14 -50.86
C ALA A 170 2.97 -13.34 -52.23
N MET A 171 2.65 -14.45 -52.91
CA MET A 171 2.84 -14.57 -54.35
C MET A 171 1.85 -13.66 -55.08
N ILE A 172 2.31 -12.99 -56.15
CA ILE A 172 1.67 -12.90 -57.48
C ILE A 172 2.71 -12.28 -58.43
N ASP A 173 3.06 -13.05 -59.46
CA ASP A 173 3.82 -12.63 -60.65
C ASP A 173 3.03 -11.58 -61.46
N GLU A 174 3.70 -10.60 -62.06
CA GLU A 174 3.40 -10.17 -63.43
C GLU A 174 4.51 -9.27 -64.00
N ASP A 175 4.89 -9.61 -65.24
CA ASP A 175 5.93 -9.01 -66.07
C ASP A 175 5.78 -7.50 -66.31
N ASN A 176 6.91 -6.77 -66.34
CA ASN A 176 7.15 -5.81 -67.42
C ASN A 176 8.63 -5.39 -67.49
N ASP A 177 9.23 -5.69 -68.64
CA ASP A 177 10.43 -5.06 -69.16
C ASP A 177 10.28 -3.53 -69.22
N LEU A 178 11.37 -2.78 -68.94
CA LEU A 178 12.00 -1.81 -69.85
C LEU A 178 12.84 -0.76 -69.11
N ASP A 179 14.09 -0.67 -69.58
CA ASP A 179 14.91 0.52 -69.84
C ASP A 179 15.11 1.61 -68.77
N GLY A 180 16.40 1.82 -68.45
CA GLY A 180 17.05 3.05 -68.93
C GLY A 180 17.37 4.16 -67.91
N ILE A 181 18.66 4.24 -67.55
CA ILE A 181 19.53 5.44 -67.70
C ILE A 181 19.22 6.73 -66.88
N ASN A 182 20.22 7.09 -66.07
CA ASN A 182 20.72 8.41 -65.63
C ASN A 182 19.88 9.37 -64.77
N GLY A 183 20.57 9.95 -63.77
CA GLY A 183 20.86 11.38 -63.82
C GLY A 183 20.40 12.23 -62.64
N ASP A 184 21.39 12.61 -61.81
CA ASP A 184 21.67 13.93 -61.23
C ASP A 184 20.56 14.97 -60.97
N GLY A 185 20.71 15.68 -59.85
CA GLY A 185 20.31 17.10 -59.72
C GLY A 185 19.45 17.38 -58.49
N ASP A 186 20.04 17.77 -57.36
CA ASP A 186 20.31 19.16 -56.98
C ASP A 186 19.12 19.84 -56.26
N ASN A 187 19.24 19.89 -54.93
CA ASN A 187 19.27 21.11 -54.11
C ASN A 187 18.35 22.28 -54.49
N SER A 188 17.49 22.71 -53.56
CA SER A 188 17.29 24.15 -53.33
C SER A 188 16.63 24.46 -51.99
N ILE A 189 17.30 25.40 -51.33
CA ILE A 189 17.05 26.13 -50.08
C ILE A 189 15.87 27.11 -50.19
N GLN A 190 15.17 27.38 -49.08
CA GLN A 190 14.70 28.72 -48.63
C GLN A 190 14.11 28.59 -47.21
N GLN A 191 14.78 29.02 -46.12
CA GLN A 191 14.97 30.39 -45.57
C GLN A 191 13.70 31.23 -45.38
N SER A 192 13.34 31.47 -44.09
CA SER A 192 13.15 32.80 -43.46
C SER A 192 12.63 32.58 -42.02
N GLN A 193 13.41 32.81 -40.96
CA GLN A 193 13.51 34.07 -40.18
C GLN A 193 12.14 34.63 -39.72
N GLY A 194 11.93 35.01 -38.47
CA GLY A 194 12.81 35.11 -37.30
C GLY A 194 12.05 35.69 -36.10
N ASP A 195 12.70 35.57 -34.93
CA ASP A 195 12.77 36.50 -33.77
C ASP A 195 11.54 37.26 -33.25
N GLN A 196 11.38 37.62 -31.97
CA GLN A 196 11.90 37.27 -30.64
C GLN A 196 11.10 38.19 -29.68
N VAL A 197 10.57 37.61 -28.60
CA VAL A 197 10.40 38.03 -27.17
C VAL A 197 10.35 39.53 -26.72
N PRO A 198 9.99 39.82 -25.44
CA PRO A 198 8.74 40.36 -24.92
C PRO A 198 8.87 41.85 -24.46
N PRO A 199 7.94 42.37 -23.63
CA PRO A 199 8.40 42.74 -22.28
C PRO A 199 7.39 42.59 -21.12
N VAL A 200 7.97 42.78 -19.94
CA VAL A 200 7.53 42.79 -18.53
C VAL A 200 6.68 44.01 -18.13
N GLY A 201 5.88 43.89 -17.06
CA GLY A 201 5.42 45.00 -16.19
C GLY A 201 4.27 44.55 -15.26
N THR A 202 4.47 44.26 -13.97
CA THR A 202 4.58 45.12 -12.74
C THR A 202 3.24 45.44 -12.04
N ASP A 203 3.22 45.06 -10.76
CA ASP A 203 2.51 45.59 -9.57
C ASP A 203 1.01 45.95 -9.63
N LEU A 204 0.23 45.23 -8.80
CA LEU A 204 -0.49 45.73 -7.60
C LEU A 204 -0.95 44.55 -6.73
#